data_AF-A0A3N6MM61-F1
#
_entry.id   AF-A0A3N6MM61-F1
#
_cell.length_a   1.000
_cell.length_b   1.000
_cell.length_c   1.000
_cell.angle_alpha   90.00
_cell.angle_beta   90.00
_cell.angle_gamma   90.00
#
_symmetry.space_group_name_H-M   'P 1'
#
loop_
_entity.id
_entity.type
_entity.pdbx_description
1 polymer ?
#
loop_
_entity_poly.entity_id
_entity_poly.type
_entity_poly.pdbx_seq_one_letter_code
_entity_poly.pdbx_strand_id
1 'polypeptide(L)'
;MTRSETLTTYELTGERLSPKRTRIDTGDAEFVVGKDVNPVEYFLGAIIGCLNSTATMVARDMDLEIDDMEISVEGDVDYASYRGEPSDVRPGLQDLEVTISVVADADDDELAAWLAAVEDRCPVTDNVENETALEVAVESA
;
A
#
# COMPACT_ATOMS: atom_id res chain seq x y z
N MET A 1 -16.38 -7.06 -24.03
CA MET A 1 -16.04 -6.11 -22.97
C MET A 1 -14.67 -5.56 -23.30
N THR A 2 -14.60 -4.30 -23.74
CA THR A 2 -13.34 -3.67 -24.14
C THR A 2 -12.58 -3.36 -22.85
N ARG A 3 -11.54 -4.14 -22.53
CA ARG A 3 -10.63 -3.85 -21.43
C ARG A 3 -9.99 -2.50 -21.76
N SER A 4 -10.17 -1.50 -20.90
CA SER A 4 -9.51 -0.20 -21.09
C SER A 4 -8.00 -0.42 -21.02
N GLU A 5 -7.29 -0.19 -22.12
CA GLU A 5 -5.83 -0.32 -22.23
C GLU A 5 -5.12 0.98 -21.84
N THR A 6 -5.82 1.92 -21.20
CA THR A 6 -5.22 3.19 -20.78
C THR A 6 -4.65 3.03 -19.37
N LEU A 7 -3.32 2.98 -19.29
CA LEU A 7 -2.61 3.01 -18.01
C LEU A 7 -2.58 4.44 -17.48
N THR A 8 -2.78 4.60 -16.18
CA THR A 8 -2.48 5.85 -15.48
C THR A 8 -0.99 5.90 -15.19
N THR A 9 -0.32 6.93 -15.70
CA THR A 9 1.10 7.16 -15.42
C THR A 9 1.26 8.06 -14.20
N TYR A 10 2.07 7.62 -13.23
CA TYR A 10 2.46 8.41 -12.06
C TYR A 10 3.92 8.86 -12.24
N GLU A 11 4.16 10.16 -12.14
CA GLU A 11 5.50 10.75 -12.17
C GLU A 11 5.71 11.57 -10.89
N LEU A 12 6.73 11.20 -10.11
CA LEU A 12 7.04 11.86 -8.84
C LEU A 12 8.52 12.18 -8.80
N THR A 13 8.86 13.27 -8.11
CA THR A 13 10.27 13.62 -7.84
C THR A 13 10.54 13.69 -6.34
N GLY A 14 11.78 13.42 -5.95
CA GLY A 14 12.21 13.40 -4.56
C GLY A 14 13.49 14.20 -4.34
N GLU A 15 13.43 15.15 -3.41
CA GLU A 15 14.59 15.95 -2.99
C GLU A 15 15.00 15.61 -1.56
N ARG A 16 16.28 15.28 -1.39
CA ARG A 16 16.84 14.98 -0.07
C ARG A 16 16.92 16.26 0.78
N LEU A 17 16.11 16.33 1.85
CA LEU A 17 16.21 17.38 2.86
C LEU A 17 17.25 17.04 3.94
N SER A 18 17.36 15.76 4.31
CA SER A 18 18.33 15.26 5.30
C SER A 18 18.57 13.76 5.08
N PRO A 19 19.52 13.11 5.80
CA PRO A 19 19.73 11.66 5.66
C PRO A 19 18.48 10.80 5.85
N LYS A 20 17.47 11.28 6.59
CA LYS A 20 16.25 10.53 6.90
C LYS A 20 14.98 11.24 6.41
N ARG A 21 15.09 12.35 5.68
CA ARG A 21 13.94 13.14 5.24
C ARG A 21 14.02 13.47 3.77
N THR A 22 12.94 13.19 3.06
CA THR A 22 12.82 13.43 1.62
C THR A 22 11.53 14.21 1.36
N ARG A 23 11.64 15.33 0.65
CA ARG A 23 10.48 16.05 0.10
C ARG A 23 10.07 15.36 -1.19
N ILE A 24 8.80 15.02 -1.31
CA ILE A 24 8.21 14.37 -2.49
C ILE A 24 7.24 15.35 -3.13
N ASP A 25 7.33 15.50 -4.44
CA ASP A 25 6.41 16.27 -5.28
C ASP A 25 5.72 15.32 -6.27
N THR A 26 4.39 15.33 -6.28
CA THR A 26 3.55 14.49 -7.15
C THR A 26 2.97 15.25 -8.35
N GLY A 27 3.39 16.50 -8.58
CA GLY A 27 2.77 17.43 -9.53
C GLY A 27 1.51 18.12 -8.98
N ASP A 28 0.69 17.39 -8.23
CA ASP A 28 -0.55 17.90 -7.62
C ASP A 28 -0.41 18.26 -6.14
N ALA A 29 0.54 17.64 -5.43
CA ALA A 29 0.75 17.84 -4.00
C ALA A 29 2.21 17.62 -3.60
N GLU A 30 2.58 18.19 -2.44
CA GLU A 30 3.90 18.01 -1.84
C GLU A 30 3.78 17.48 -0.41
N PHE A 31 4.65 16.54 -0.05
CA PHE A 31 4.73 15.99 1.30
C PHE A 31 6.17 15.57 1.66
N VAL A 32 6.39 15.19 2.93
CA VAL A 32 7.71 14.78 3.42
C VAL A 32 7.64 13.42 4.07
N VAL A 33 8.38 12.45 3.51
CA VAL A 33 8.59 11.13 4.13
C VAL A 33 9.78 11.22 5.09
N GLY A 34 9.62 10.64 6.29
CA GLY A 34 10.63 10.62 7.36
C GLY A 34 10.56 11.80 8.34
N LYS A 35 9.50 12.61 8.28
CA LYS A 35 9.21 13.66 9.26
C LYS A 35 8.20 13.18 10.30
N ASP A 36 6.98 12.87 9.84
CA ASP A 36 5.85 12.49 10.70
C ASP A 36 5.68 10.96 10.74
N VAL A 37 5.96 10.30 9.61
CA VAL A 37 6.04 8.84 9.47
C VAL A 37 7.30 8.46 8.70
N ASN A 38 7.87 7.30 9.01
CA ASN A 38 9.02 6.73 8.28
C ASN A 38 8.57 6.05 6.97
N PRO A 39 9.49 5.69 6.04
CA PRO A 39 9.12 5.08 4.76
C PRO A 39 8.34 3.77 4.87
N VAL A 40 8.64 2.92 5.86
CA VAL A 40 7.93 1.66 6.09
C VAL A 40 6.50 1.94 6.58
N GLU A 41 6.34 2.82 7.56
CA GLU A 41 5.03 3.27 8.04
C GLU A 41 4.21 3.92 6.92
N TYR A 42 4.84 4.72 6.05
CA TYR A 42 4.17 5.34 4.91
C TYR A 42 3.67 4.29 3.90
N PHE A 43 4.47 3.26 3.64
CA PHE A 43 4.08 2.13 2.78
C PHE A 43 2.92 1.32 3.37
N LEU A 44 2.99 0.96 4.66
CA LEU A 44 1.91 0.27 5.36
C LEU A 44 0.62 1.12 5.42
N GLY A 45 0.77 2.44 5.62
CA GLY A 45 -0.35 3.37 5.54
C GLY A 45 -0.99 3.43 4.14
N ALA A 46 -0.19 3.29 3.08
CA ALA A 46 -0.71 3.22 1.71
C ALA A 46 -1.53 1.94 1.47
N ILE A 47 -1.14 0.80 2.07
CA ILE A 47 -1.91 -0.45 2.03
C ILE A 47 -3.28 -0.23 2.69
N ILE A 48 -3.31 0.28 3.93
CA ILE A 48 -4.56 0.59 4.64
C ILE A 48 -5.43 1.54 3.81
N GLY A 49 -4.84 2.61 3.26
CA GLY A 49 -5.57 3.59 2.47
C GLY A 49 -6.17 3.01 1.19
N CYS A 50 -5.42 2.15 0.47
CA CYS A 50 -5.93 1.46 -0.71
C CYS A 50 -7.07 0.52 -0.37
N LEU A 51 -6.90 -0.30 0.67
CA LEU A 51 -7.92 -1.25 1.09
C LEU A 51 -9.19 -0.53 1.51
N ASN A 52 -9.12 0.52 2.31
CA ASN A 52 -10.29 1.33 2.67
C ASN A 52 -11.04 1.86 1.44
N SER A 53 -10.31 2.45 0.48
CA SER A 53 -10.90 2.99 -0.75
C SER A 53 -11.53 1.89 -1.62
N THR A 54 -10.82 0.77 -1.79
CA THR A 54 -11.26 -0.37 -2.59
C THR A 54 -12.46 -1.06 -1.95
N ALA A 55 -12.40 -1.33 -0.65
CA ALA A 55 -13.47 -1.89 0.18
C ALA A 55 -14.76 -1.09 0.07
N THR A 56 -14.67 0.23 0.19
CA THR A 56 -15.82 1.14 0.03
C THR A 56 -16.40 1.08 -1.39
N MET A 57 -15.54 1.05 -2.42
CA MET A 57 -15.98 0.98 -3.81
C MET A 57 -16.67 -0.34 -4.13
N VAL A 58 -16.10 -1.47 -3.71
CA VAL A 58 -16.65 -2.81 -3.92
C VAL A 58 -17.96 -2.99 -3.16
N ALA A 59 -18.06 -2.50 -1.92
CA ALA A 59 -19.31 -2.52 -1.16
C ALA A 59 -20.43 -1.82 -1.92
N ARG A 60 -20.14 -0.62 -2.46
CA ARG A 60 -21.09 0.11 -3.30
C ARG A 60 -21.49 -0.65 -4.56
N ASP A 61 -20.54 -1.29 -5.25
CA ASP A 61 -20.84 -2.08 -6.45
C ASP A 61 -21.71 -3.31 -6.16
N MET A 62 -21.66 -3.82 -4.92
CA MET A 62 -22.43 -4.97 -4.46
C MET A 62 -23.71 -4.59 -3.72
N ASP A 63 -24.07 -3.29 -3.67
CA ASP A 63 -25.18 -2.76 -2.90
C ASP A 63 -25.12 -3.17 -1.39
N LEU A 64 -23.91 -3.32 -0.84
CA LEU A 64 -23.65 -3.65 0.56
C LEU A 64 -23.46 -2.38 1.39
N GLU A 65 -24.24 -2.21 2.45
CA GLU A 65 -24.18 -1.06 3.36
C GLU A 65 -23.18 -1.32 4.49
N ILE A 66 -22.09 -0.54 4.52
CA ILE A 66 -21.09 -0.56 5.59
C ILE A 66 -21.37 0.61 6.55
N ASP A 67 -21.62 0.30 7.81
CA ASP A 67 -21.84 1.28 8.88
C ASP A 67 -20.51 1.80 9.45
N ASP A 68 -19.56 0.89 9.66
CA ASP A 68 -18.24 1.19 10.24
C ASP A 68 -17.19 0.21 9.71
N MET A 69 -15.95 0.69 9.57
CA MET A 69 -14.83 -0.12 9.12
C MET A 69 -13.51 0.38 9.72
N GLU A 70 -12.77 -0.55 10.32
CA GLU A 70 -11.42 -0.33 10.84
C GLU A 70 -10.46 -1.31 10.17
N ILE A 71 -9.27 -0.84 9.80
CA ILE A 71 -8.23 -1.66 9.15
C ILE A 71 -6.93 -1.50 9.93
N SER A 72 -6.34 -2.62 10.34
CA SER A 72 -5.01 -2.69 10.94
C SER A 72 -4.05 -3.48 10.04
N VAL A 73 -2.76 -3.16 10.14
CA VAL A 73 -1.70 -3.91 9.46
C VAL A 73 -0.52 -4.10 10.42
N GLU A 74 -0.01 -5.33 10.46
CA GLU A 74 1.20 -5.71 11.17
C GLU A 74 2.25 -6.22 10.18
N GLY A 75 3.52 -5.95 10.45
CA GLY A 75 4.60 -6.35 9.56
C GLY A 75 5.98 -6.19 10.19
N ASP A 76 6.85 -7.14 9.88
CA ASP A 76 8.19 -7.23 10.44
C ASP A 76 9.28 -6.85 9.42
N VAL A 77 10.30 -6.13 9.89
CA VAL A 77 11.50 -5.77 9.12
C VAL A 77 12.75 -6.07 9.93
N ASP A 78 13.65 -6.88 9.36
CA ASP A 78 15.02 -6.99 9.87
C ASP A 78 15.92 -5.89 9.29
N TYR A 79 16.25 -4.90 10.12
CA TYR A 79 17.11 -3.79 9.73
C TYR A 79 18.61 -4.13 9.67
N ALA A 80 19.04 -5.37 9.95
CA ALA A 80 20.44 -5.78 9.85
C ALA A 80 21.03 -5.46 8.48
N SER A 81 20.35 -5.89 7.41
CA SER A 81 20.77 -5.61 6.02
C SER A 81 20.83 -4.11 5.71
N TYR A 82 19.85 -3.33 6.20
CA TYR A 82 19.86 -1.86 6.08
C TYR A 82 21.06 -1.22 6.82
N ARG A 83 21.51 -1.80 7.93
CA ARG A 83 22.67 -1.35 8.72
C ARG A 83 24.02 -1.87 8.17
N GLY A 84 24.01 -2.72 7.14
CA GLY A 84 25.22 -3.36 6.61
C GLY A 84 25.75 -4.49 7.49
N GLU A 85 24.91 -5.03 8.38
CA GLU A 85 25.21 -6.19 9.21
C GLU A 85 24.93 -7.49 8.42
N PRO A 86 25.67 -8.58 8.67
CA PRO A 86 25.36 -9.88 8.05
C PRO A 86 23.96 -10.38 8.46
N SER A 87 23.11 -10.67 7.47
CA SER A 87 21.80 -11.30 7.66
C SER A 87 21.47 -12.15 6.44
N ASP A 88 20.81 -13.29 6.67
CA ASP A 88 20.25 -14.14 5.61
C ASP A 88 18.82 -13.72 5.23
N VAL A 89 18.30 -12.67 5.88
CA VAL A 89 16.94 -12.16 5.73
C VAL A 89 16.92 -11.01 4.72
N ARG A 90 15.88 -10.96 3.87
CA ARG A 90 15.70 -9.85 2.92
C ARG A 90 15.55 -8.51 3.67
N PRO A 91 16.04 -7.38 3.13
CA PRO A 91 15.97 -6.09 3.82
C PRO A 91 14.56 -5.50 3.99
N GLY A 92 13.57 -6.04 3.27
CA GLY A 92 12.19 -5.53 3.25
C GLY A 92 11.30 -6.11 4.34
N LEU A 93 10.00 -6.01 4.13
CA LEU A 93 8.99 -6.69 4.97
C LEU A 93 9.09 -8.21 4.79
N GLN A 94 8.95 -8.96 5.88
CA GLN A 94 9.00 -10.42 5.85
C GLN A 94 7.62 -11.00 5.55
N ASP A 95 6.65 -10.60 6.37
CA ASP A 95 5.26 -11.01 6.30
C ASP A 95 4.40 -9.79 6.66
N LEU A 96 3.17 -9.76 6.14
CA LEU A 96 2.17 -8.76 6.49
C LEU A 96 0.88 -9.45 6.90
N GLU A 97 0.30 -9.01 8.00
CA GLU A 97 -1.04 -9.42 8.43
C GLU A 97 -1.95 -8.19 8.41
N VAL A 98 -3.01 -8.24 7.61
CA VAL A 98 -4.02 -7.19 7.53
C VAL A 98 -5.32 -7.70 8.13
N THR A 99 -5.92 -6.94 9.04
CA THR A 99 -7.24 -7.23 9.59
C THR A 99 -8.21 -6.12 9.22
N ILE A 100 -9.34 -6.48 8.61
CA ILE A 100 -10.46 -5.57 8.34
C ILE A 100 -11.60 -5.94 9.28
N SER A 101 -11.92 -5.05 10.21
CA SER A 101 -13.10 -5.15 11.07
C SER A 101 -14.21 -4.32 10.45
N VAL A 102 -15.35 -4.94 10.15
CA VAL A 102 -16.47 -4.27 9.47
C VAL A 102 -17.78 -4.51 10.21
N VAL A 103 -18.62 -3.46 10.27
CA VAL A 103 -20.01 -3.54 10.72
C VAL A 103 -20.88 -3.25 9.50
N ALA A 104 -21.71 -4.22 9.11
CA ALA A 104 -22.57 -4.16 7.93
C ALA A 104 -23.83 -5.02 8.12
N ASP A 105 -24.92 -4.69 7.43
CA ASP A 105 -26.13 -5.52 7.32
C ASP A 105 -25.96 -6.53 6.17
N ALA A 106 -25.08 -7.51 6.38
CA ALA A 106 -24.75 -8.56 5.41
C ALA A 106 -24.46 -9.88 6.14
N ASP A 107 -24.73 -11.00 5.48
CA ASP A 107 -24.36 -12.31 6.02
C ASP A 107 -22.88 -12.67 5.75
N ASP A 108 -22.41 -13.75 6.37
CA ASP A 108 -21.01 -14.18 6.27
C ASP A 108 -20.59 -14.52 4.82
N ASP A 109 -21.52 -15.02 4.00
CA ASP A 109 -21.24 -15.37 2.60
C ASP A 109 -21.12 -14.10 1.74
N GLU A 110 -21.97 -13.10 1.98
CA GLU A 110 -21.89 -11.78 1.35
C GLU A 110 -20.60 -11.05 1.71
N LEU A 111 -20.22 -11.06 3.00
CA LEU A 111 -18.96 -10.47 3.47
C LEU A 111 -17.74 -11.17 2.90
N ALA A 112 -17.76 -12.50 2.77
CA ALA A 112 -16.68 -13.25 2.14
C ALA A 112 -16.56 -12.94 0.64
N ALA A 113 -17.67 -12.83 -0.08
CA ALA A 113 -17.68 -12.45 -1.49
C ALA A 113 -17.17 -11.01 -1.70
N TRP A 114 -17.54 -10.11 -0.79
CA TRP A 114 -17.06 -8.74 -0.76
C TRP A 114 -15.54 -8.70 -0.54
N LEU A 115 -15.04 -9.36 0.49
CA LEU A 115 -13.60 -9.38 0.80
C LEU A 115 -12.79 -9.94 -0.38
N ALA A 116 -13.22 -11.05 -0.98
CA ALA A 116 -12.54 -11.62 -2.14
C ALA A 116 -12.48 -10.64 -3.33
N ALA A 117 -13.54 -9.85 -3.55
CA ALA A 117 -13.56 -8.82 -4.58
C ALA A 117 -12.70 -7.59 -4.23
N VAL A 118 -12.48 -7.31 -2.94
CA VAL A 118 -11.56 -6.26 -2.48
C VAL A 118 -10.10 -6.67 -2.72
N GLU A 119 -9.75 -7.90 -2.35
CA GLU A 119 -8.41 -8.48 -2.54
C GLU A 119 -8.04 -8.51 -4.03
N ASP A 120 -8.97 -8.93 -4.91
CA ASP A 120 -8.75 -8.98 -6.37
C ASP A 120 -8.54 -7.59 -7.02
N ARG A 121 -8.99 -6.51 -6.36
CA ARG A 121 -9.06 -5.17 -6.97
C ARG A 121 -8.12 -4.14 -6.38
N CYS A 122 -7.55 -4.32 -5.19
CA CYS A 122 -6.67 -3.29 -4.60
C CYS A 122 -5.30 -3.31 -5.30
N PRO A 123 -4.93 -2.24 -6.03
CA PRO A 123 -3.64 -2.21 -6.73
C PRO A 123 -2.44 -2.16 -5.79
N VAL A 124 -2.59 -1.70 -4.55
CA VAL A 124 -1.45 -1.57 -3.62
C VAL A 124 -1.09 -2.91 -2.98
N THR A 125 -2.08 -3.74 -2.63
CA THR A 125 -1.81 -5.10 -2.12
C THR A 125 -1.25 -6.00 -3.21
N ASP A 126 -1.67 -5.83 -4.47
CA ASP A 126 -1.07 -6.51 -5.62
C ASP A 126 0.45 -6.30 -5.70
N ASN A 127 0.95 -5.09 -5.42
CA ASN A 127 2.39 -4.79 -5.40
C ASN A 127 3.16 -5.51 -4.26
N VAL A 128 2.45 -6.03 -3.26
CA VAL A 128 3.03 -6.82 -2.15
C VAL A 128 2.99 -8.30 -2.49
N GLU A 129 1.87 -8.77 -3.03
CA GLU A 129 1.62 -10.18 -3.37
C GLU A 129 2.42 -10.61 -4.60
N ASN A 130 2.74 -9.66 -5.49
CA ASN A 130 3.44 -9.90 -6.73
C ASN A 130 4.73 -9.06 -6.84
N GLU A 131 5.75 -9.63 -7.48
CA GLU A 131 7.00 -8.91 -7.76
C GLU A 131 6.79 -7.90 -8.89
N THR A 132 6.90 -6.61 -8.55
CA THR A 132 6.96 -5.54 -9.55
C THR A 132 8.41 -5.26 -9.95
N ALA A 133 8.70 -5.28 -11.24
CA ALA A 133 10.04 -5.02 -11.75
C ALA A 133 10.51 -3.60 -11.40
N LEU A 134 11.71 -3.50 -10.83
CA LEU A 134 12.32 -2.24 -10.39
C LEU A 134 13.72 -2.08 -10.98
N GLU A 135 13.95 -0.97 -11.66
CA GLU A 135 15.27 -0.56 -12.15
C GLU A 135 15.73 0.69 -11.40
N VAL A 136 16.95 0.67 -10.86
CA VAL A 136 17.54 1.79 -10.13
C VAL A 136 18.88 2.14 -10.77
N ALA A 137 19.06 3.41 -11.15
CA ALA A 137 20.27 3.94 -11.77
C ALA A 137 20.81 5.14 -10.99
N VAL A 138 22.13 5.36 -11.09
CA VAL A 138 22.80 6.54 -10.54
C VAL A 138 23.38 7.32 -11.71
N GLU A 139 23.06 8.62 -11.78
CA GLU A 139 23.68 9.55 -12.71
C GLU A 139 24.69 10.42 -11.96
N SER A 140 25.93 10.49 -12.48
CA SER A 140 26.96 11.41 -11.98
C SER A 140 27.05 12.62 -12.91
N ALA A 141 27.04 13.82 -12.33
CA ALA A 141 27.26 15.08 -13.05
C ALA A 141 28.70 15.23 -13.57
#